data_AF-A0A533XWZ5-F1
#
_entry.id   AF-A0A533XWZ5-F1
#
_cell.length_a   1.000
_cell.length_b   1.000
_cell.length_c   1.000
_cell.angle_alpha   90.00
_cell.angle_beta   90.00
_cell.angle_gamma   90.00
#
_symmetry.space_group_name_H-M   'P 1'
#
loop_
_entity.id
_entity.type
_entity.pdbx_description
1 polymer ?
#
loop_
_entity_poly.entity_id
_entity_poly.type
_entity_poly.pdbx_seq_one_letter_code
_entity_poly.pdbx_strand_id
1 'polypeptide(L)'
;IAQTTLRSVLGQSQLDELLSKREQINVELQRIIDQQTEPWGVKVSAVEVKNVDLPQEMLRAIAKQAEAERERRAKVIHAEGEFQAAQKLFEAADIIARNPMALQLRFLQTLVEVASEKNSTTIFPIPIDIISPFIQAMKKP
;
A
#
# COMPACT_ATOMS: atom_id res chain seq x y z
N ILE A 1 20.09 -23.49 -29.54
CA ILE A 1 19.71 -22.20 -30.18
C ILE A 1 18.68 -21.46 -29.34
N ALA A 2 17.47 -22.02 -29.16
CA ALA A 2 16.42 -21.42 -28.32
C ALA A 2 16.88 -21.03 -26.89
N GLN A 3 17.66 -21.89 -26.22
CA GLN A 3 18.15 -21.63 -24.86
C GLN A 3 19.17 -20.48 -24.79
N THR A 4 19.99 -20.32 -25.83
CA THR A 4 20.98 -19.24 -25.93
C THR A 4 20.30 -17.90 -26.18
N THR A 5 19.30 -17.89 -27.07
CA THR A 5 18.48 -16.70 -27.36
C THR A 5 17.67 -16.27 -26.14
N LEU A 6 17.06 -17.23 -25.43
CA LEU A 6 16.33 -16.96 -24.19
C LEU A 6 17.22 -16.28 -23.15
N ARG A 7 18.44 -16.80 -22.93
CA ARG A 7 19.39 -16.20 -21.98
C ARG A 7 19.78 -14.77 -22.36
N SER A 8 19.94 -14.46 -23.65
CA SER A 8 20.29 -13.11 -24.12
C SER A 8 19.15 -12.11 -23.93
N VAL A 9 17.92 -12.48 -24.28
CA VAL A 9 16.73 -11.61 -24.13
C VAL A 9 16.46 -11.33 -22.64
N LEU A 10 16.57 -12.36 -21.79
CA LEU A 10 16.41 -12.22 -20.35
C LEU A 10 17.48 -11.33 -19.70
N GLY A 11 18.69 -11.26 -20.27
CA GLY A 11 19.76 -10.38 -19.79
C GLY A 11 19.62 -8.91 -20.21
N GLN A 12 18.82 -8.63 -21.24
CA GLN A 12 18.61 -7.28 -21.77
C GLN A 12 17.33 -6.62 -21.25
N SER A 13 16.30 -7.40 -20.90
CA SER A 13 15.07 -6.89 -20.31
C SER A 13 15.16 -6.64 -18.81
N GLN A 14 14.51 -5.57 -18.33
CA GLN A 14 14.31 -5.36 -16.89
C GLN A 14 13.40 -6.45 -16.32
N LEU A 15 13.75 -6.97 -15.15
CA LEU A 15 13.09 -8.14 -14.56
C LEU A 15 11.59 -7.95 -14.30
N ASP A 16 11.17 -6.72 -14.02
CA ASP A 16 9.75 -6.37 -13.87
C ASP A 16 8.96 -6.65 -15.16
N GLU A 17 9.56 -6.43 -16.33
CA GLU A 17 8.97 -6.77 -17.62
C GLU A 17 8.89 -8.29 -17.83
N LEU A 18 9.84 -9.05 -17.30
CA LEU A 18 9.84 -10.51 -17.41
C LEU A 18 8.67 -11.16 -16.66
N LEU A 19 8.32 -10.60 -15.51
CA LEU A 19 7.21 -11.09 -14.69
C LEU A 19 5.85 -10.54 -15.14
N SER A 20 5.79 -9.29 -15.58
CA SER A 20 4.53 -8.62 -15.94
C SER A 20 4.17 -8.72 -17.44
N LYS A 21 5.13 -9.00 -18.33
CA LYS A 21 4.95 -8.99 -19.79
C LYS A 21 5.34 -10.32 -20.46
N ARG A 22 4.96 -11.45 -19.85
CA ARG A 22 5.20 -12.80 -20.41
C ARG A 22 4.79 -12.93 -21.88
N GLU A 23 3.65 -12.35 -22.25
CA GLU A 23 3.12 -12.43 -23.61
C GLU A 23 4.05 -11.74 -24.63
N GLN A 24 4.60 -10.57 -24.28
CA GLN A 24 5.51 -9.84 -25.17
C GLN A 24 6.83 -10.59 -25.39
N ILE A 25 7.30 -11.27 -24.35
CA ILE A 25 8.53 -12.07 -24.42
C ILE A 25 8.31 -13.32 -25.26
N ASN A 26 7.14 -13.98 -25.15
CA ASN A 26 6.80 -15.12 -25.99
C ASN A 26 6.79 -14.74 -27.48
N VAL A 27 6.19 -13.59 -27.83
CA VAL A 27 6.17 -13.09 -29.21
C VAL A 27 7.58 -12.78 -29.73
N GLU A 28 8.40 -12.12 -28.92
CA GLU A 28 9.77 -11.79 -29.32
C GLU A 28 10.65 -13.04 -29.47
N LEU A 29 10.52 -14.02 -28.58
CA LEU A 29 11.20 -15.31 -28.69
C LEU A 29 10.75 -16.10 -29.91
N GLN A 30 9.44 -16.12 -30.19
CA GLN A 30 8.90 -16.76 -31.39
C GLN A 30 9.53 -16.15 -32.64
N ARG A 31 9.56 -14.82 -32.74
CA ARG A 31 10.13 -14.08 -33.88
C ARG A 31 11.62 -14.44 -34.10
N ILE A 32 12.42 -14.43 -33.04
CA ILE A 32 13.87 -14.70 -33.16
C ILE A 32 14.13 -16.17 -33.51
N ILE A 33 13.39 -17.11 -32.91
CA ILE A 33 13.58 -18.53 -33.17
C ILE A 33 13.13 -18.87 -34.59
N ASP A 34 11.98 -18.35 -35.05
CA ASP A 34 11.46 -18.59 -36.40
C ASP A 34 12.44 -18.10 -37.48
N GLN A 35 13.02 -16.90 -37.32
CA GLN A 35 14.07 -16.39 -38.21
C GLN A 35 15.31 -17.28 -38.28
N GLN A 36 15.69 -17.92 -37.17
CA GLN A 36 16.86 -18.81 -37.14
C GLN A 36 16.55 -20.23 -37.64
N THR A 37 15.30 -20.66 -37.62
CA THR A 37 14.87 -21.99 -38.10
C THR A 37 14.38 -21.98 -39.55
N GLU A 38 14.13 -20.82 -40.14
CA GLU A 38 13.73 -20.65 -41.55
C GLU A 38 14.70 -21.32 -42.55
N PRO A 39 16.04 -21.24 -42.39
CA PRO A 39 16.99 -21.93 -43.28
C PRO A 39 16.90 -23.47 -43.21
N TRP A 40 16.27 -24.01 -42.17
CA TRP A 40 16.09 -25.45 -41.97
C TRP A 40 14.70 -25.93 -42.44
N GLY A 41 13.87 -25.02 -42.98
CA GLY A 41 12.53 -25.34 -43.47
C GLY A 41 11.51 -25.64 -42.37
N VAL A 42 11.79 -25.25 -41.12
CA VAL A 42 10.93 -25.51 -39.96
C VAL A 42 10.24 -24.20 -39.55
N LYS A 43 8.90 -24.22 -39.53
CA LYS A 43 8.07 -23.10 -39.08
C LYS A 43 7.69 -23.25 -37.61
N VAL A 44 7.95 -22.22 -36.81
CA VAL A 44 7.68 -22.23 -35.37
C VAL A 44 6.33 -21.58 -35.08
N SER A 45 5.36 -22.39 -34.65
CA SER A 45 3.97 -21.96 -34.42
C SER A 45 3.73 -21.28 -33.06
N ALA A 46 4.40 -21.73 -32.00
CA ALA A 46 4.31 -21.13 -30.67
C ALA A 46 5.57 -21.43 -29.84
N VAL A 47 5.98 -20.49 -29.00
CA VAL A 47 7.06 -20.65 -28.03
C VAL A 47 6.53 -20.23 -26.66
N GLU A 48 6.61 -21.11 -25.68
CA GLU A 48 6.17 -20.83 -24.31
C GLU A 48 7.34 -20.96 -23.34
N VAL A 49 7.57 -19.92 -22.55
CA VAL A 49 8.59 -19.94 -21.49
C VAL A 49 8.07 -20.77 -20.31
N LYS A 50 8.66 -21.95 -20.09
CA LYS A 50 8.28 -22.85 -18.99
C LYS A 50 8.87 -22.41 -17.64
N ASN A 51 10.14 -22.74 -17.40
CA ASN A 51 10.89 -22.37 -16.19
C ASN A 51 12.22 -21.73 -16.61
N VAL A 52 12.55 -20.59 -15.98
CA VAL A 52 13.84 -19.93 -16.15
C VAL A 52 14.67 -20.18 -14.91
N ASP A 53 15.74 -20.95 -15.06
CA ASP A 53 16.72 -21.15 -13.98
C ASP A 53 17.62 -19.91 -13.91
N LEU A 54 17.31 -19.01 -12.97
CA LEU A 54 18.14 -17.85 -12.66
C LEU A 54 19.25 -18.25 -11.69
N PRO A 55 20.47 -17.70 -11.84
CA PRO A 55 21.54 -17.89 -10.86
C PRO A 55 21.11 -17.41 -9.47
N GLN A 56 21.45 -18.16 -8.41
CA GLN A 56 21.06 -17.81 -7.03
C GLN A 56 21.52 -16.40 -6.60
N GLU A 57 22.69 -15.96 -7.07
CA GLU A 57 23.21 -14.63 -6.76
C GLU A 57 22.32 -13.51 -7.31
N MET A 58 21.86 -13.67 -8.56
CA MET A 58 20.95 -12.73 -9.20
C MET A 58 19.60 -12.70 -8.48
N LEU A 59 19.04 -13.87 -8.13
CA LEU A 59 17.78 -13.99 -7.41
C LEU A 59 17.81 -13.24 -6.07
N ARG A 60 18.92 -13.32 -5.33
CA ARG A 60 19.12 -12.59 -4.07
C ARG A 60 19.22 -11.09 -4.28
N ALA A 61 19.95 -10.63 -5.29
CA ALA A 61 20.06 -9.21 -5.61
C ALA A 61 18.69 -8.61 -5.99
N ILE A 62 17.91 -9.35 -6.78
CA ILE A 62 16.53 -9.00 -7.15
C ILE A 62 15.64 -8.91 -5.92
N ALA A 63 15.64 -9.93 -5.07
CA ALA A 63 14.80 -9.96 -3.88
C ALA A 63 15.08 -8.74 -2.99
N LYS A 64 16.37 -8.41 -2.79
CA LYS A 64 16.80 -7.24 -2.01
C LYS A 64 16.36 -5.92 -2.64
N GLN A 65 16.45 -5.78 -3.97
CA GLN A 65 16.01 -4.59 -4.67
C GLN A 65 14.48 -4.43 -4.63
N ALA A 66 13.75 -5.51 -4.86
CA ALA A 66 12.29 -5.53 -4.82
C ALA A 66 11.76 -5.19 -3.43
N GLU A 67 12.41 -5.72 -2.38
CA GLU A 67 12.08 -5.39 -0.98
C GLU A 67 12.33 -3.92 -0.67
N ALA A 68 13.48 -3.36 -1.06
CA ALA A 68 13.81 -1.95 -0.84
C ALA A 68 12.83 -0.99 -1.56
N GLU A 69 12.49 -1.28 -2.82
CA GLU A 69 11.51 -0.48 -3.57
C GLU A 69 10.11 -0.59 -2.96
N ARG A 70 9.72 -1.79 -2.51
CA ARG A 70 8.44 -2.00 -1.84
C ARG A 70 8.35 -1.26 -0.52
N GLU A 71 9.42 -1.29 0.28
CA GLU A 71 9.49 -0.56 1.55
C GLU A 71 9.45 0.96 1.32
N ARG A 72 10.19 1.46 0.33
CA ARG A 72 10.17 2.87 -0.07
C ARG A 72 8.75 3.30 -0.47
N ARG A 73 8.08 2.55 -1.34
CA ARG A 73 6.71 2.84 -1.78
C ARG A 73 5.73 2.79 -0.61
N ALA A 74 5.85 1.80 0.27
CA ALA A 74 5.01 1.70 1.46
C ALA A 74 5.15 2.94 2.36
N LYS A 75 6.38 3.42 2.59
CA LYS A 75 6.62 4.65 3.38
C LYS A 75 5.97 5.88 2.75
N VAL A 76 6.06 6.05 1.43
CA VAL A 76 5.45 7.18 0.72
C VAL A 76 3.92 7.12 0.83
N ILE A 77 3.33 5.97 0.55
CA ILE A 77 1.86 5.78 0.63
C ILE A 77 1.37 6.02 2.06
N HIS A 78 2.10 5.54 3.06
CA HIS A 78 1.74 5.75 4.45
C HIS A 78 1.80 7.23 4.84
N ALA A 79 2.87 7.93 4.49
CA ALA A 79 3.01 9.36 4.77
C ALA A 79 1.92 10.19 4.07
N GLU A 80 1.58 9.83 2.83
CA GLU A 80 0.52 10.50 2.08
C GLU A 80 -0.87 10.23 2.68
N GLY A 81 -1.12 8.99 3.13
CA GLY A 81 -2.34 8.64 3.85
C GLY A 81 -2.47 9.39 5.18
N GLU A 82 -1.38 9.52 5.94
CA GLU A 82 -1.35 10.31 7.17
C GLU A 82 -1.63 11.79 6.92
N PHE A 83 -1.01 12.36 5.87
CA PHE A 83 -1.24 13.75 5.49
C PHE A 83 -2.72 13.99 5.12
N GLN A 84 -3.31 13.12 4.30
CA GLN A 84 -4.71 13.23 3.92
C GLN A 84 -5.64 13.09 5.13
N ALA A 85 -5.35 12.16 6.05
CA ALA A 85 -6.12 12.00 7.28
C ALA A 85 -6.03 13.25 8.18
N ALA A 86 -4.82 13.78 8.39
CA ALA A 86 -4.62 14.99 9.18
C ALA A 86 -5.34 16.20 8.58
N GLN A 87 -5.28 16.37 7.26
CA GLN A 87 -5.98 17.44 6.54
C GLN A 87 -7.49 17.35 6.74
N LYS A 88 -8.08 16.14 6.63
CA LYS A 88 -9.52 15.94 6.84
C LYS A 88 -9.94 16.18 8.28
N LEU A 89 -9.12 15.77 9.25
CA LEU A 89 -9.37 16.05 10.67
C LEU A 89 -9.30 17.55 10.97
N PHE A 90 -8.37 18.27 10.37
CA PHE A 90 -8.28 19.72 10.48
C PHE A 90 -9.53 20.42 9.92
N GLU A 91 -9.95 20.04 8.71
CA GLU A 91 -11.19 20.54 8.10
C GLU A 91 -12.41 20.28 8.99
N ALA A 92 -12.54 19.07 9.53
CA ALA A 92 -13.62 18.73 10.46
C ALA A 92 -13.56 19.57 11.75
N ALA A 93 -12.36 19.78 12.31
CA ALA A 93 -12.18 20.61 13.50
C ALA A 93 -12.56 22.08 13.25
N ASP A 94 -12.19 22.66 12.10
CA ASP A 94 -12.57 24.02 11.73
C ASP A 94 -14.09 24.17 11.57
N ILE A 95 -14.76 23.19 10.95
CA ILE A 95 -16.22 23.17 10.83
C ILE A 95 -16.89 23.13 12.22
N ILE A 96 -16.35 22.34 13.15
CA ILE A 96 -16.85 22.24 14.52
C ILE A 96 -16.61 23.53 15.29
N ALA A 97 -15.44 24.16 15.13
CA ALA A 97 -15.12 25.42 15.78
C ALA A 97 -16.06 26.55 15.35
N ARG A 98 -16.45 26.57 14.06
CA ARG A 98 -17.42 27.54 13.53
C ARG A 98 -18.85 27.30 13.98
N ASN A 99 -19.21 26.06 14.33
CA ASN A 99 -20.58 25.67 14.71
C ASN A 99 -20.60 24.98 16.08
N PRO A 100 -20.81 25.71 17.19
CA PRO A 100 -20.77 25.13 18.54
C PRO A 100 -21.79 24.00 18.78
N MET A 101 -22.92 23.99 18.05
CA MET A 101 -23.89 22.89 18.07
C MET A 101 -23.35 21.57 17.51
N ALA A 102 -22.36 21.61 16.60
CA ALA A 102 -21.72 20.42 16.05
C ALA A 102 -20.92 19.65 17.11
N LEU A 103 -20.29 20.37 18.05
CA LEU A 103 -19.58 19.75 19.17
C LEU A 103 -20.54 19.00 20.09
N GLN A 104 -21.72 19.59 20.35
CA GLN A 104 -22.75 18.98 21.18
C GLN A 104 -23.34 17.71 20.53
N LEU A 105 -23.58 17.73 19.21
CA LEU A 105 -23.98 16.52 18.47
C LEU A 105 -22.91 15.43 18.52
N ARG A 106 -21.63 15.81 18.36
CA ARG A 106 -20.51 14.85 18.49
C ARG A 106 -20.42 14.27 19.89
N PHE A 107 -20.62 15.07 20.93
CA PHE A 107 -20.68 14.59 22.31
C PHE A 107 -21.81 13.58 22.51
N LEU A 108 -23.02 13.85 22.01
CA LEU A 108 -24.13 12.91 22.07
C LEU A 108 -23.84 11.60 21.29
N GLN A 109 -23.18 11.68 20.13
CA GLN A 109 -22.74 10.49 19.39
C GLN A 109 -21.74 9.66 20.20
N THR A 110 -20.73 10.29 20.82
CA THR A 110 -19.78 9.58 21.68
C THR A 110 -20.46 8.90 22.87
N LEU A 111 -21.50 9.50 23.45
CA LEU A 111 -22.28 8.87 24.52
C LEU A 111 -23.05 7.65 24.03
N VAL A 112 -23.58 7.67 22.80
CA VAL A 112 -24.27 6.51 22.21
C VAL A 112 -23.29 5.38 21.89
N GLU A 113 -22.11 5.70 21.36
CA GLU A 113 -21.05 4.71 21.10
C GLU A 113 -20.56 4.05 22.40
N VAL A 114 -20.26 4.84 23.42
CA VAL A 114 -19.84 4.34 24.75
C VAL A 114 -20.96 3.54 25.43
N ALA A 115 -22.22 3.94 25.29
CA ALA A 115 -23.36 3.17 25.80
C ALA A 115 -23.60 1.86 25.03
N SER A 116 -23.13 1.78 23.78
CA SER A 116 -23.22 0.58 22.94
C SER A 116 -22.10 -0.43 23.26
N GLU A 117 -20.89 0.05 23.57
CA GLU A 117 -19.79 -0.80 24.04
C GLU A 117 -20.02 -1.24 25.50
N LYS A 118 -20.42 -2.51 25.69
CA LYS A 118 -20.60 -3.14 27.01
C LYS A 118 -19.27 -3.34 27.77
N ASN A 119 -18.62 -2.27 28.24
CA ASN A 119 -17.48 -2.35 29.17
C ASN A 119 -17.73 -1.51 30.44
N SER A 120 -17.85 -2.22 31.55
CA SER A 120 -18.26 -1.79 32.89
C SER A 120 -17.20 -0.96 33.65
N THR A 121 -16.64 0.09 33.02
CA THR A 121 -15.84 1.10 33.74
C THR A 121 -16.16 2.48 33.16
N THR A 122 -17.18 3.11 33.74
CA THR A 122 -17.64 4.45 33.37
C THR A 122 -16.63 5.50 33.83
N ILE A 123 -15.63 5.80 32.99
CA ILE A 123 -14.83 7.02 33.15
C ILE A 123 -15.60 8.12 32.42
N PHE A 124 -16.34 8.92 33.18
CA PHE A 124 -17.07 10.07 32.67
C PHE A 124 -16.18 11.31 32.79
N PRO A 125 -15.61 11.86 31.71
CA PRO A 125 -14.87 13.11 31.79
C PRO A 125 -15.87 14.24 32.01
N ILE A 126 -16.00 14.68 33.27
CA ILE A 126 -16.83 15.86 33.59
C ILE A 126 -16.03 17.12 33.25
N PRO A 127 -16.59 18.06 32.47
CA PRO A 127 -15.98 19.36 32.22
C PRO A 127 -15.63 20.09 33.52
N ILE A 128 -14.41 20.63 33.61
CA ILE A 128 -13.94 21.39 34.77
C ILE A 128 -14.87 22.57 35.11
N ASP A 129 -15.57 23.13 34.11
CA ASP A 129 -16.50 24.24 34.30
C ASP A 129 -17.70 23.88 35.21
N ILE A 130 -18.15 22.62 35.19
CA ILE A 130 -19.26 22.14 36.03
C ILE A 130 -18.79 21.88 37.47
N ILE A 131 -17.52 21.49 37.65
CA ILE A 131 -16.95 21.14 38.95
C ILE A 131 -16.34 22.37 39.66
N SER A 132 -15.98 23.41 38.91
CA SER A 132 -15.38 24.66 39.41
C SER A 132 -16.16 25.31 40.58
N PRO A 133 -17.50 25.42 40.57
CA PRO A 133 -18.26 25.98 41.68
C PRO A 133 -18.16 25.12 42.96
N PHE A 134 -18.11 23.79 42.81
CA PHE A 134 -18.06 22.84 43.92
C PHE A 134 -16.67 22.83 44.59
N ILE A 135 -15.59 22.90 43.79
CA ILE A 135 -14.23 23.00 44.32
C ILE A 135 -14.01 24.35 45.02
N GLN A 136 -14.54 25.45 44.49
CA GLN A 136 -14.45 26.76 45.15
C GLN A 136 -15.24 26.81 46.46
N ALA A 137 -16.38 26.13 46.54
CA ALA A 137 -17.17 26.04 47.78
C ALA A 137 -16.42 25.27 48.89
N MET A 138 -15.63 24.25 48.55
CA MET A 138 -14.80 23.51 49.53
C MET A 138 -13.51 24.22 49.94
N LYS A 139 -13.08 25.27 49.21
CA LYS A 139 -11.82 25.98 49.46
C LYS A 139 -11.98 27.26 50.31
N LYS A 140 -13.19 27.58 50.77
CA LYS A 140 -13.42 28.65 51.75
C LYS A 140 -13.27 28.08 53.17
N PRO A 141 -12.41 28.65 54.04
CA PRO A 141 -12.32 28.27 55.44
C PRO A 141 -13.59 28.67 56.22
#